data_AF-A0A8T5P2S2-F1
#
_entry.id   AF-A0A8T5P2S2-F1
#
_cell.length_a   1.000
_cell.length_b   1.000
_cell.length_c   1.000
_cell.angle_alpha   90.00
_cell.angle_beta   90.00
_cell.angle_gamma   90.00
#
_symmetry.space_group_name_H-M   'P 1'
#
loop_
_entity.id
_entity.type
_entity.pdbx_description
1 polymer ?
#
loop_
_entity_poly.entity_id
_entity_poly.type
_entity_poly.pdbx_seq_one_letter_code
_entity_poly.pdbx_strand_id
1 'polypeptide(L)'
;DDIATGERDTKENIFKMMAKIFKGTDIIETHKATFGLDENPEDLIQWVDENLPLEYAAPSDLERGYYYLSRASLFLGRVKRRQNYNMWRYASVLMTSGIMVARTNRYHGFVKYQPPSLWRKLGQTKGIRNVRDSIAKKIGTYCHVSMSYTRSQLFPFFKMAINNDEYAPSLAAVLRLEPEEIAFLAGSRSVTKKIQKIFDDAQLMIEKETEHEIELFGGFGAKSDSVTEDATEDEPEVEVKKETKSQRSLFDF
;
A
#
# COMPACT_ATOMS: atom_id res chain seq x y z
N ASP A 1 -59.76 6.97 13.78
CA ASP A 1 -58.83 5.89 13.45
C ASP A 1 -57.41 6.40 13.49
N ASP A 2 -56.63 5.88 14.45
CA ASP A 2 -55.26 6.28 14.78
C ASP A 2 -54.30 6.05 13.61
N ILE A 3 -53.64 7.11 13.16
CA ILE A 3 -52.51 7.03 12.22
C ILE A 3 -51.25 6.77 13.06
N ALA A 4 -50.91 5.50 13.23
CA ALA A 4 -49.61 5.09 13.77
C ALA A 4 -48.51 5.53 12.79
N THR A 5 -47.84 6.64 13.10
CA THR A 5 -46.64 7.07 12.36
C THR A 5 -45.49 6.18 12.82
N GLY A 6 -45.15 5.17 12.02
CA GLY A 6 -44.01 4.29 12.31
C GLY A 6 -42.74 5.12 12.48
N GLU A 7 -42.08 4.98 13.64
CA GLU A 7 -40.76 5.58 13.83
C GLU A 7 -39.82 5.04 12.75
N ARG A 8 -39.15 5.96 12.04
CA ARG A 8 -38.14 5.56 11.05
C ARG A 8 -37.00 4.85 11.77
N ASP A 9 -36.54 3.74 11.20
CA ASP A 9 -35.37 3.03 11.70
C ASP A 9 -34.19 3.99 11.77
N THR A 10 -33.75 4.29 12.99
CA THR A 10 -32.66 5.23 13.23
C THR A 10 -31.38 4.42 13.27
N LYS A 11 -30.52 4.66 12.28
CA LYS A 11 -29.18 4.07 12.18
C LYS A 11 -28.49 4.07 13.53
N GLU A 12 -28.10 2.88 14.01
CA GLU A 12 -27.42 2.78 15.29
C GLU A 12 -26.04 3.42 15.18
N ASN A 13 -25.73 4.32 16.11
CA ASN A 13 -24.40 4.93 16.18
C ASN A 13 -23.38 3.89 16.65
N ILE A 14 -22.28 3.72 15.91
CA ILE A 14 -21.19 2.78 16.24
C ILE A 14 -20.69 2.90 17.69
N PHE A 15 -20.65 4.10 18.27
CA PHE A 15 -20.24 4.30 19.66
C PHE A 15 -21.26 3.74 20.66
N LYS A 16 -22.56 3.83 20.34
CA LYS A 16 -23.62 3.18 21.13
C LYS A 16 -23.54 1.66 20.98
N MET A 17 -23.21 1.18 19.78
CA MET A 17 -22.98 -0.24 19.54
C MET A 17 -21.79 -0.76 20.37
N MET A 18 -20.66 -0.04 20.42
CA MET A 18 -19.54 -0.41 21.29
C MET A 18 -19.97 -0.54 22.75
N ALA A 19 -20.76 0.43 23.25
CA ALA A 19 -21.31 0.35 24.61
C ALA A 19 -22.19 -0.90 24.79
N LYS A 20 -23.04 -1.25 23.82
CA LYS A 20 -23.87 -2.45 23.85
C LYS A 20 -23.02 -3.74 23.88
N ILE A 21 -21.98 -3.86 23.06
CA ILE A 21 -21.07 -5.03 23.06
C ILE A 21 -20.37 -5.20 24.39
N PHE A 22 -19.76 -4.13 24.88
CA PHE A 22 -18.87 -4.20 26.03
C PHE A 22 -19.62 -4.21 27.37
N LYS A 23 -20.75 -3.49 27.46
CA LYS A 23 -21.51 -3.29 28.70
C LYS A 23 -22.83 -4.04 28.74
N GLY A 24 -23.44 -4.33 27.60
CA GLY A 24 -24.77 -4.96 27.48
C GLY A 24 -24.84 -6.35 28.11
N THR A 25 -26.05 -6.83 28.36
CA THR A 25 -26.30 -8.13 29.01
C THR A 25 -27.07 -9.09 28.13
N ASP A 26 -27.86 -8.57 27.19
CA ASP A 26 -28.61 -9.37 26.23
C ASP A 26 -27.76 -9.62 24.98
N ILE A 27 -27.34 -10.88 24.86
CA ILE A 27 -26.50 -11.37 23.77
C ILE A 27 -27.24 -11.33 22.43
N ILE A 28 -28.55 -11.64 22.43
CA ILE A 28 -29.37 -11.74 21.22
C ILE A 28 -29.68 -10.34 20.71
N GLU A 29 -30.07 -9.44 21.62
CA GLU A 29 -30.32 -8.04 21.29
C GLU A 29 -29.06 -7.39 20.70
N THR A 30 -27.91 -7.59 21.33
CA THR A 30 -26.64 -7.02 20.86
C THR A 30 -26.26 -7.54 19.47
N HIS A 31 -26.47 -8.83 19.21
CA HIS A 31 -26.22 -9.38 17.88
C HIS A 31 -27.18 -8.79 16.83
N LYS A 32 -28.47 -8.67 17.15
CA LYS A 32 -29.47 -8.06 16.26
C LYS A 32 -29.19 -6.59 15.97
N ALA A 33 -28.70 -5.84 16.96
CA ALA A 33 -28.33 -4.44 16.82
C ALA A 33 -27.22 -4.23 15.75
N THR A 34 -26.41 -5.27 15.49
CA THR A 34 -25.40 -5.22 14.42
C THR A 34 -26.02 -5.11 13.02
N PHE A 35 -27.25 -5.56 12.81
CA PHE A 35 -27.92 -5.47 11.51
C PHE A 35 -28.40 -4.06 11.16
N GLY A 36 -28.61 -3.20 12.17
CA GLY A 36 -28.98 -1.78 11.99
C GLY A 36 -27.78 -0.82 11.92
N LEU A 37 -26.57 -1.37 11.83
CA LEU A 37 -25.32 -0.63 11.80
C LEU A 37 -24.90 -0.37 10.33
N ASP A 38 -24.46 0.85 10.02
CA ASP A 38 -23.94 1.22 8.69
C ASP A 38 -22.52 0.71 8.40
N GLU A 39 -21.87 0.09 9.40
CA GLU A 39 -20.50 -0.42 9.29
C GLU A 39 -20.50 -1.89 8.88
N ASN A 40 -19.58 -2.26 7.99
CA ASN A 40 -19.45 -3.65 7.58
C ASN A 40 -18.84 -4.50 8.71
N PRO A 41 -19.12 -5.82 8.76
CA PRO A 41 -18.44 -6.73 9.69
C PRO A 41 -16.91 -6.72 9.58
N GLU A 42 -16.37 -6.38 8.41
CA GLU A 42 -14.92 -6.23 8.19
C GLU A 42 -14.33 -4.98 8.87
N ASP A 43 -15.16 -3.96 9.08
CA ASP A 43 -14.78 -2.71 9.72
C ASP A 43 -15.07 -2.77 11.22
N LEU A 44 -16.19 -3.39 11.61
CA LEU A 44 -16.58 -3.61 13.01
C LEU A 44 -15.50 -4.34 13.81
N ILE A 45 -14.79 -5.30 13.22
CA ILE A 45 -13.71 -6.01 13.93
C ILE A 45 -12.61 -5.07 14.42
N GLN A 46 -12.32 -4.01 13.64
CA GLN A 46 -11.28 -3.03 13.97
C GLN A 46 -11.74 -2.09 15.08
N TRP A 47 -13.03 -1.73 15.07
CA TRP A 47 -13.64 -0.97 16.16
C TRP A 47 -13.56 -1.72 17.48
N VAL A 48 -13.88 -3.01 17.43
CA VAL A 48 -13.82 -3.87 18.60
C VAL A 48 -12.39 -4.07 19.09
N ASP A 49 -11.43 -4.33 18.18
CA ASP A 49 -10.01 -4.54 18.52
C ASP A 49 -9.39 -3.34 19.26
N GLU A 50 -9.63 -2.12 18.77
CA GLU A 50 -9.08 -0.89 19.35
C GLU A 50 -9.67 -0.61 20.75
N ASN A 51 -10.93 -0.98 20.98
CA ASN A 51 -11.66 -0.66 22.20
C ASN A 51 -11.68 -1.78 23.25
N LEU A 52 -11.40 -3.03 22.86
CA LEU A 52 -11.33 -4.17 23.77
C LEU A 52 -10.37 -3.95 24.96
N PRO A 53 -9.11 -3.51 24.76
CA PRO A 53 -8.19 -3.27 25.88
C PRO A 53 -8.54 -2.01 26.69
N LEU A 54 -9.38 -1.11 26.15
CA LEU A 54 -9.83 0.07 26.88
C LEU A 54 -10.94 -0.27 27.89
N GLU A 55 -11.76 -1.28 27.60
CA GLU A 55 -12.81 -1.72 28.52
C GLU A 55 -12.34 -2.86 29.44
N TYR A 56 -11.69 -3.89 28.90
CA TYR A 56 -11.39 -5.11 29.66
C TYR A 56 -10.03 -4.97 30.36
N ALA A 57 -10.08 -4.61 31.63
CA ALA A 57 -8.88 -4.42 32.45
C ALA A 57 -8.28 -5.74 32.98
N ALA A 58 -9.09 -6.80 33.18
CA ALA A 58 -8.57 -8.07 33.68
C ALA A 58 -7.87 -8.86 32.55
N PRO A 59 -6.63 -9.35 32.76
CA PRO A 59 -5.89 -10.10 31.73
C PRO A 59 -6.65 -11.33 31.21
N SER A 60 -7.37 -12.04 32.08
CA SER A 60 -8.18 -13.21 31.72
C SER A 60 -9.37 -12.90 30.80
N ASP A 61 -9.95 -11.70 30.95
CA ASP A 61 -11.09 -11.27 30.14
C ASP A 61 -10.60 -10.79 28.78
N LEU A 62 -9.45 -10.11 28.77
CA LEU A 62 -8.77 -9.66 27.57
C LEU A 62 -8.32 -10.84 26.70
N GLU A 63 -7.72 -11.88 27.31
CA GLU A 63 -7.35 -13.12 26.62
C GLU A 63 -8.56 -13.77 25.93
N ARG A 64 -9.67 -13.94 26.67
CA ARG A 64 -10.90 -14.52 26.11
C ARG A 64 -11.52 -13.62 25.04
N GLY A 65 -11.46 -12.31 25.21
CA GLY A 65 -11.94 -11.34 24.21
C GLY A 65 -11.18 -11.50 22.90
N TYR A 66 -9.84 -11.52 22.97
CA TYR A 66 -8.99 -11.74 21.80
C TYR A 66 -9.13 -13.15 21.23
N TYR A 67 -9.41 -14.16 22.05
CA TYR A 67 -9.74 -15.50 21.56
C TYR A 67 -10.96 -15.47 20.63
N TYR A 68 -12.07 -14.85 21.02
CA TYR A 68 -13.25 -14.75 20.16
C TYR A 68 -13.00 -13.86 18.94
N LEU A 69 -12.28 -12.74 19.11
CA LEU A 69 -11.93 -11.85 18.02
C LEU A 69 -11.04 -12.53 16.97
N SER A 70 -10.08 -13.35 17.41
CA SER A 70 -9.23 -14.14 16.53
C SER A 70 -10.05 -15.12 15.68
N ARG A 71 -11.05 -15.76 16.27
CA ARG A 71 -11.97 -16.69 15.57
C ARG A 71 -12.85 -15.94 14.58
N ALA A 72 -13.34 -14.76 14.93
CA ALA A 72 -14.06 -13.89 14.01
C ALA A 72 -13.19 -13.53 12.79
N SER A 73 -11.92 -13.18 13.00
CA SER A 73 -10.99 -12.84 11.91
C SER A 73 -10.77 -14.00 10.93
N LEU A 74 -10.79 -15.26 11.40
CA LEU A 74 -10.72 -16.44 10.53
C LEU A 74 -11.93 -16.53 9.60
N PHE A 75 -13.14 -16.21 10.08
CA PHE A 75 -14.34 -16.19 9.24
C PHE A 75 -14.27 -15.05 8.22
N LEU A 76 -13.86 -13.84 8.62
CA LEU A 76 -13.66 -12.72 7.68
C LEU A 76 -12.59 -13.05 6.62
N GLY A 77 -11.49 -13.69 7.02
CA GLY A 77 -10.47 -14.16 6.09
C GLY A 77 -10.97 -15.24 5.12
N ARG A 78 -11.97 -16.05 5.50
CA ARG A 78 -12.63 -16.99 4.59
C ARG A 78 -13.60 -16.28 3.64
N VAL A 79 -14.32 -15.26 4.12
CA VAL A 79 -15.15 -14.40 3.27
C VAL A 79 -14.30 -13.79 2.17
N LYS A 80 -13.19 -13.13 2.52
CA LYS A 80 -12.32 -12.48 1.55
C LYS A 80 -11.75 -13.44 0.48
N ARG A 81 -11.44 -14.68 0.87
CA ARG A 81 -10.91 -15.69 -0.07
C ARG A 81 -11.99 -16.34 -0.94
N ARG A 82 -13.17 -16.62 -0.38
CA ARG A 82 -14.22 -17.41 -1.05
C ARG A 82 -15.40 -16.57 -1.56
N GLN A 83 -15.42 -15.28 -1.26
CA GLN A 83 -16.52 -14.35 -1.54
C GLN A 83 -17.88 -14.84 -1.00
N ASN A 84 -17.87 -15.65 0.07
CA ASN A 84 -19.08 -16.16 0.70
C ASN A 84 -19.48 -15.29 1.90
N TYR A 85 -20.27 -14.26 1.63
CA TYR A 85 -20.74 -13.29 2.62
C TYR A 85 -21.68 -13.88 3.68
N ASN A 86 -22.23 -15.08 3.49
CA ASN A 86 -23.00 -15.76 4.55
C ASN A 86 -22.18 -15.96 5.82
N MET A 87 -20.85 -16.03 5.71
CA MET A 87 -19.98 -16.21 6.86
C MET A 87 -19.92 -14.99 7.79
N TRP A 88 -20.37 -13.82 7.34
CA TRP A 88 -20.48 -12.64 8.19
C TRP A 88 -21.36 -12.85 9.40
N ARG A 89 -22.43 -13.66 9.30
CA ARG A 89 -23.28 -13.98 10.46
C ARG A 89 -22.46 -14.56 11.62
N TYR A 90 -21.53 -15.47 11.32
CA TYR A 90 -20.69 -16.12 12.34
C TYR A 90 -19.63 -15.16 12.88
N ALA A 91 -19.03 -14.34 12.02
CA ALA A 91 -18.09 -13.32 12.45
C ALA A 91 -18.77 -12.32 13.39
N SER A 92 -19.94 -11.80 13.01
CA SER A 92 -20.69 -10.83 13.80
C SER A 92 -21.12 -11.37 15.16
N VAL A 93 -21.58 -12.62 15.26
CA VAL A 93 -21.86 -13.25 16.57
C VAL A 93 -20.60 -13.30 17.44
N LEU A 94 -19.45 -13.70 16.88
CA LEU A 94 -18.21 -13.79 17.66
C LEU A 94 -17.70 -12.42 18.12
N MET A 95 -17.82 -11.39 17.26
CA MET A 95 -17.42 -10.01 17.59
C MET A 95 -18.35 -9.33 18.59
N THR A 96 -19.59 -9.82 18.76
CA THR A 96 -20.57 -9.22 19.66
C THR A 96 -20.80 -10.09 20.88
N SER A 97 -21.58 -11.15 20.70
CA SER A 97 -21.91 -12.15 21.70
C SER A 97 -20.67 -12.79 22.34
N GLY A 98 -19.68 -13.17 21.52
CA GLY A 98 -18.46 -13.80 22.02
C GLY A 98 -17.70 -12.90 22.99
N ILE A 99 -17.60 -11.61 22.68
CA ILE A 99 -16.91 -10.64 23.52
C ILE A 99 -17.69 -10.37 24.80
N MET A 100 -19.01 -10.20 24.71
CA MET A 100 -19.85 -10.06 25.90
C MET A 100 -19.74 -11.24 26.88
N VAL A 101 -19.52 -12.45 26.36
CA VAL A 101 -19.30 -13.67 27.18
C VAL A 101 -17.87 -13.77 27.70
N ALA A 102 -16.91 -13.08 27.10
CA ALA A 102 -15.51 -13.13 27.51
C ALA A 102 -15.24 -12.45 28.85
N ARG A 103 -16.02 -11.44 29.24
CA ARG A 103 -15.87 -10.80 30.56
C ARG A 103 -16.41 -11.68 31.67
N THR A 104 -15.69 -11.77 32.78
CA THR A 104 -16.21 -12.40 34.00
C THR A 104 -17.02 -11.42 34.83
N ASN A 105 -16.54 -10.18 34.93
CA ASN A 105 -17.15 -9.14 35.75
C ASN A 105 -17.67 -7.99 34.89
N ARG A 106 -18.59 -7.20 35.45
CA ARG A 106 -19.02 -5.95 34.81
C ARG A 106 -17.98 -4.87 35.13
N TYR A 107 -17.46 -4.25 34.09
CA TYR A 107 -16.59 -3.09 34.21
C TYR A 107 -17.44 -1.84 34.45
N HIS A 108 -17.05 -1.04 35.44
CA HIS A 108 -17.69 0.22 35.79
C HIS A 108 -16.76 1.37 35.44
N GLY A 109 -17.33 2.48 34.98
CA GLY A 109 -16.58 3.66 34.59
C GLY A 109 -16.92 4.15 33.18
N PHE A 110 -16.58 5.40 32.94
CA PHE A 110 -16.71 6.00 31.63
C PHE A 110 -15.48 5.64 30.78
N VAL A 111 -15.73 4.94 29.68
CA VAL A 111 -14.71 4.61 28.67
C VAL A 111 -15.04 5.41 27.42
N LYS A 112 -14.08 6.20 26.96
CA LYS A 112 -14.22 6.97 25.73
C LYS A 112 -13.81 6.08 24.55
N TYR A 113 -14.78 5.48 23.88
CA TYR A 113 -14.50 4.65 22.71
C TYR A 113 -13.84 5.47 21.59
N GLN A 114 -12.83 4.89 20.95
CA GLN A 114 -12.02 5.50 19.90
C GLN A 114 -12.29 4.84 18.54
N PRO A 115 -12.20 5.60 17.44
CA PRO A 115 -12.19 5.01 16.10
C PRO A 115 -10.91 4.20 15.86
N PRO A 116 -10.94 3.21 14.94
CA PRO A 116 -9.80 2.36 14.65
C PRO A 116 -8.57 3.17 14.24
N SER A 117 -7.48 3.04 14.99
CA SER A 117 -6.22 3.72 14.66
C SER A 117 -5.51 3.05 13.49
N LEU A 118 -5.85 1.79 13.20
CA LEU A 118 -5.22 0.97 12.15
C LEU A 118 -5.32 1.61 10.77
N TRP A 119 -6.48 2.11 10.36
CA TRP A 119 -6.65 2.71 9.03
C TRP A 119 -5.80 3.96 8.85
N ARG A 120 -5.76 4.80 9.88
CA ARG A 120 -4.88 5.99 9.91
C ARG A 120 -3.42 5.57 9.79
N LYS A 121 -2.97 4.57 10.56
CA LYS A 121 -1.59 4.03 10.49
C LYS A 121 -1.27 3.44 9.10
N LEU A 122 -2.22 2.70 8.51
CA LEU A 122 -2.06 2.13 7.17
C LEU A 122 -1.97 3.20 6.08
N GLY A 123 -2.76 4.27 6.21
CA GLY A 123 -2.71 5.45 5.35
C GLY A 123 -1.36 6.18 5.46
N GLN A 124 -0.93 6.47 6.69
CA GLN A 124 0.36 7.14 6.96
C GLN A 124 1.56 6.35 6.41
N THR A 125 1.54 5.03 6.53
CA THR A 125 2.63 4.17 6.06
C THR A 125 2.50 3.77 4.59
N LYS A 126 1.43 4.17 3.88
CA LYS A 126 1.18 3.76 2.48
C LYS A 126 2.32 4.18 1.55
N GLY A 127 2.76 5.45 1.63
CA GLY A 127 3.84 5.97 0.78
C GLY A 127 5.14 5.20 0.99
N ILE A 128 5.57 5.06 2.25
CA ILE A 128 6.79 4.32 2.60
C ILE A 128 6.72 2.85 2.15
N ARG A 129 5.55 2.20 2.30
CA ARG A 129 5.35 0.83 1.83
C ARG A 129 5.42 0.71 0.31
N ASN A 130 4.86 1.68 -0.43
CA ASN A 130 4.92 1.68 -1.88
C ASN A 130 6.37 1.76 -2.39
N VAL A 131 7.17 2.69 -1.86
CA VAL A 131 8.61 2.82 -2.20
C VAL A 131 9.37 1.54 -1.86
N ARG A 132 9.17 1.02 -0.65
CA ARG A 132 9.76 -0.26 -0.22
C ARG A 132 9.39 -1.41 -1.15
N ASP A 133 8.14 -1.48 -1.58
CA ASP A 133 7.63 -2.57 -2.41
C ASP A 133 8.10 -2.45 -3.86
N SER A 134 8.29 -1.22 -4.36
CA SER A 134 8.93 -0.95 -5.66
C SER A 134 10.38 -1.43 -5.68
N ILE A 135 11.18 -1.08 -4.66
CA ILE A 135 12.56 -1.55 -4.51
C ILE A 135 12.62 -3.07 -4.44
N ALA A 136 11.76 -3.68 -3.60
CA ALA A 136 11.72 -5.13 -3.45
C ALA A 136 11.37 -5.84 -4.77
N LYS A 137 10.55 -5.22 -5.62
CA LYS A 137 10.25 -5.71 -6.96
C LYS A 137 11.48 -5.63 -7.87
N LYS A 138 12.17 -4.48 -7.95
CA LYS A 138 13.37 -4.27 -8.80
C LYS A 138 14.51 -5.24 -8.43
N ILE A 139 14.80 -5.37 -7.14
CA ILE A 139 15.80 -6.33 -6.65
C ILE A 139 15.34 -7.78 -6.89
N GLY A 140 14.08 -8.08 -6.61
CA GLY A 140 13.52 -9.42 -6.83
C GLY A 140 13.60 -9.86 -8.29
N THR A 141 13.34 -8.94 -9.24
CA THR A 141 13.47 -9.22 -10.67
C THR A 141 14.92 -9.43 -11.09
N TYR A 142 15.86 -8.64 -10.56
CA TYR A 142 17.27 -8.77 -10.89
C TYR A 142 17.89 -10.06 -10.32
N CYS A 143 17.55 -10.42 -9.08
CA CYS A 143 18.08 -11.60 -8.40
C CYS A 143 17.24 -12.88 -8.62
N HIS A 144 16.14 -12.82 -9.38
CA HIS A 144 15.19 -13.93 -9.58
C HIS A 144 14.63 -14.54 -8.28
N VAL A 145 14.29 -13.68 -7.31
CA VAL A 145 13.73 -14.09 -6.01
C VAL A 145 12.41 -13.38 -5.71
N SER A 146 11.62 -13.97 -4.80
CA SER A 146 10.34 -13.37 -4.39
C SER A 146 10.53 -12.05 -3.63
N MET A 147 9.58 -11.12 -3.77
CA MET A 147 9.58 -9.87 -2.99
C MET A 147 9.62 -10.11 -1.48
N SER A 148 9.02 -11.20 -1.00
CA SER A 148 9.05 -11.55 0.43
C SER A 148 10.47 -11.87 0.87
N TYR A 149 11.18 -12.70 0.10
CA TYR A 149 12.57 -13.04 0.36
C TYR A 149 13.45 -11.79 0.33
N THR A 150 13.31 -10.95 -0.71
CA THR A 150 14.05 -9.69 -0.85
C THR A 150 13.92 -8.78 0.37
N ARG A 151 12.69 -8.54 0.85
CA ARG A 151 12.44 -7.69 2.03
C ARG A 151 13.07 -8.24 3.30
N SER A 152 13.05 -9.57 3.47
CA SER A 152 13.53 -10.22 4.70
C SER A 152 15.05 -10.43 4.73
N GLN A 153 15.66 -10.80 3.61
CA GLN A 153 17.05 -11.26 3.56
C GLN A 153 17.97 -10.30 2.80
N LEU A 154 17.52 -9.73 1.68
CA LEU A 154 18.41 -8.97 0.78
C LEU A 154 18.52 -7.49 1.13
N PHE A 155 17.45 -6.88 1.65
CA PHE A 155 17.40 -5.46 1.96
C PHE A 155 18.61 -4.92 2.77
N PRO A 156 19.07 -5.59 3.84
CA PRO A 156 20.25 -5.15 4.58
C PRO A 156 21.51 -5.01 3.70
N PHE A 157 21.72 -5.94 2.76
CA PHE A 157 22.89 -5.92 1.87
C PHE A 157 22.82 -4.75 0.88
N PHE A 158 21.66 -4.51 0.27
CA PHE A 158 21.49 -3.39 -0.66
C PHE A 158 21.58 -2.03 0.05
N LYS A 159 21.13 -1.94 1.31
CA LYS A 159 21.37 -0.75 2.16
C LYS A 159 22.85 -0.54 2.46
N MET A 160 23.60 -1.60 2.72
CA MET A 160 25.04 -1.50 2.92
C MET A 160 25.76 -1.05 1.65
N ALA A 161 25.37 -1.61 0.50
CA ALA A 161 25.96 -1.29 -0.80
C ALA A 161 25.70 0.16 -1.23
N ILE A 162 24.47 0.69 -1.04
CA ILE A 162 24.16 2.08 -1.41
C ILE A 162 24.89 3.11 -0.54
N ASN A 163 25.27 2.73 0.69
CA ASN A 163 26.02 3.61 1.59
C ASN A 163 27.50 3.70 1.22
N ASN A 164 27.99 2.83 0.34
CA ASN A 164 29.32 2.93 -0.23
C ASN A 164 29.28 3.76 -1.51
N ASP A 165 29.95 4.91 -1.50
CA ASP A 165 29.90 5.91 -2.57
C ASP A 165 30.43 5.40 -3.91
N GLU A 166 31.31 4.39 -3.91
CA GLU A 166 31.86 3.81 -5.14
C GLU A 166 30.86 2.89 -5.86
N TYR A 167 30.09 2.11 -5.11
CA TYR A 167 29.15 1.13 -5.66
C TYR A 167 27.73 1.67 -5.82
N ALA A 168 27.40 2.81 -5.19
CA ALA A 168 26.06 3.35 -5.21
C ALA A 168 25.56 3.72 -6.63
N PRO A 169 26.34 4.37 -7.51
CA PRO A 169 25.87 4.72 -8.86
C PRO A 169 25.66 3.51 -9.75
N SER A 170 26.59 2.55 -9.74
CA SER A 170 26.48 1.32 -10.55
C SER A 170 25.29 0.47 -10.10
N LEU A 171 25.08 0.35 -8.78
CA LEU A 171 23.92 -0.34 -8.23
C LEU A 171 22.61 0.34 -8.61
N ALA A 172 22.55 1.67 -8.54
CA ALA A 172 21.39 2.45 -8.92
C ALA A 172 21.07 2.31 -10.42
N ALA A 173 22.10 2.24 -11.27
CA ALA A 173 21.97 2.02 -12.71
C ALA A 173 21.40 0.63 -13.01
N VAL A 174 22.03 -0.42 -12.46
CA VAL A 174 21.62 -1.83 -12.67
C VAL A 174 20.17 -2.08 -12.24
N LEU A 175 19.76 -1.54 -11.09
CA LEU A 175 18.41 -1.70 -10.56
C LEU A 175 17.42 -0.66 -11.11
N ARG A 176 17.88 0.34 -11.87
CA ARG A 176 17.10 1.50 -12.34
C ARG A 176 16.32 2.17 -11.20
N LEU A 177 17.04 2.53 -10.13
CA LEU A 177 16.43 3.11 -8.93
C LEU A 177 16.01 4.56 -9.16
N GLU A 178 14.89 4.94 -8.56
CA GLU A 178 14.43 6.33 -8.51
C GLU A 178 15.06 7.08 -7.32
N PRO A 179 15.13 8.43 -7.33
CA PRO A 179 15.74 9.20 -6.24
C PRO A 179 15.11 8.93 -4.86
N GLU A 180 13.79 8.72 -4.81
CA GLU A 180 13.08 8.37 -3.57
C GLU A 180 13.47 6.98 -3.03
N GLU A 181 13.76 6.04 -3.94
CA GLU A 181 14.16 4.69 -3.59
C GLU A 181 15.59 4.64 -3.07
N ILE A 182 16.50 5.41 -3.70
CA ILE A 182 17.89 5.58 -3.24
C ILE A 182 17.88 6.23 -1.85
N ALA A 183 17.06 7.27 -1.65
CA ALA A 183 16.88 7.89 -0.34
C ALA A 183 16.39 6.89 0.73
N PHE A 184 15.42 6.06 0.38
CA PHE A 184 14.91 5.02 1.28
C PHE A 184 15.97 3.98 1.66
N LEU A 185 16.80 3.54 0.71
CA LEU A 185 17.90 2.60 0.96
C LEU A 185 19.01 3.23 1.81
N ALA A 186 19.36 4.49 1.53
CA ALA A 186 20.35 5.25 2.30
C ALA A 186 19.86 5.63 3.72
N GLY A 187 18.56 5.45 4.00
CA GLY A 187 17.95 5.80 5.28
C GLY A 187 17.71 7.31 5.46
N SER A 188 17.77 8.10 4.40
CA SER A 188 17.43 9.53 4.44
C SER A 188 15.91 9.72 4.30
N ARG A 189 15.38 10.79 4.90
CA ARG A 189 13.96 11.14 4.81
C ARG A 189 13.59 11.85 3.52
N SER A 190 14.57 12.45 2.86
CA SER A 190 14.40 13.24 1.65
C SER A 190 15.54 12.99 0.67
N VAL A 191 15.30 13.37 -0.58
CA VAL A 191 16.33 13.42 -1.62
C VAL A 191 17.30 14.54 -1.26
N THR A 192 18.56 14.17 -1.01
CA THR A 192 19.65 15.11 -0.74
C THR A 192 20.45 15.35 -2.01
N LYS A 193 21.27 16.42 -2.03
CA LYS A 193 22.16 16.69 -3.18
C LYS A 193 23.09 15.51 -3.49
N LYS A 194 23.54 14.78 -2.47
CA LYS A 194 24.35 13.56 -2.64
C LYS A 194 23.57 12.46 -3.38
N ILE A 195 22.30 12.27 -3.01
CA ILE A 195 21.43 11.27 -3.66
C ILE A 195 21.13 11.65 -5.10
N GLN A 196 20.89 12.95 -5.36
CA GLN A 196 20.70 13.44 -6.72
C GLN A 196 21.94 13.17 -7.57
N LYS A 197 23.14 13.46 -7.05
CA LYS A 197 24.39 13.14 -7.75
C LYS A 197 24.53 11.65 -8.07
N ILE A 198 24.22 10.76 -7.12
CA ILE A 198 24.25 9.30 -7.35
C ILE A 198 23.27 8.91 -8.47
N PHE A 199 22.09 9.54 -8.51
CA PHE A 199 21.12 9.29 -9.56
C PHE A 199 21.59 9.80 -10.93
N ASP A 200 22.16 11.01 -10.98
CA ASP A 200 22.67 11.59 -12.22
C ASP A 200 23.86 10.76 -12.76
N ASP A 201 24.79 10.35 -11.89
CA ASP A 201 25.91 9.46 -12.23
C ASP A 201 25.39 8.10 -12.76
N ALA A 202 24.30 7.58 -12.19
CA ALA A 202 23.67 6.35 -12.65
C ALA A 202 22.99 6.50 -14.02
N GLN A 203 22.34 7.63 -14.30
CA GLN A 203 21.74 7.90 -15.61
C GLN A 203 22.81 7.96 -16.70
N LEU A 204 23.93 8.63 -16.43
CA LEU A 204 25.07 8.68 -17.37
C LEU A 204 25.64 7.29 -17.68
N MET A 205 25.63 6.37 -16.72
CA MET A 205 26.05 4.97 -16.96
C MET A 205 25.05 4.24 -17.87
N ILE A 206 23.75 4.41 -17.62
CA ILE A 206 22.70 3.82 -18.45
C ILE A 206 22.80 4.35 -19.88
N GLU A 207 22.95 5.66 -20.06
CA GLU A 207 23.08 6.29 -21.38
C GLU A 207 24.26 5.70 -22.16
N LYS A 208 25.45 5.62 -21.55
CA LYS A 208 26.64 5.03 -22.17
C LYS A 208 26.45 3.56 -22.55
N GLU A 209 25.81 2.77 -21.69
CA GLU A 209 25.49 1.37 -21.99
C GLU A 209 24.51 1.27 -23.17
N THR A 210 23.49 2.14 -23.22
CA THR A 210 22.53 2.16 -24.32
C THR A 210 23.16 2.61 -25.65
N GLU A 211 24.05 3.60 -25.62
CA GLU A 211 24.80 4.05 -26.81
C GLU A 211 25.63 2.89 -27.37
N HIS A 212 26.37 2.20 -26.50
CA HIS A 212 27.15 1.03 -26.90
C HIS A 212 26.27 -0.11 -27.44
N GLU A 213 25.12 -0.39 -26.83
CA GLU A 213 24.18 -1.40 -27.35
C GLU A 213 23.62 -1.01 -28.73
N ILE A 214 23.31 0.27 -28.94
CA ILE A 214 22.86 0.80 -30.24
C ILE A 214 23.97 0.67 -31.29
N GLU A 215 25.22 0.99 -30.96
CA GLU A 215 26.36 0.81 -31.86
C GLU A 215 26.58 -0.67 -32.21
N LEU A 216 26.41 -1.57 -31.24
CA LEU A 216 26.63 -3.00 -31.40
C LEU A 216 25.51 -3.70 -32.21
N PHE A 217 24.25 -3.40 -31.89
CA PHE A 217 23.08 -4.06 -32.51
C PHE A 217 22.50 -3.28 -33.69
N GLY A 218 22.61 -1.97 -33.68
CA GLY A 218 22.13 -1.06 -34.71
C GLY A 218 23.05 -0.96 -35.93
N GLY A 219 23.85 -2.00 -36.21
CA GLY A 219 24.79 -2.10 -37.32
C GLY A 219 24.19 -1.88 -38.71
N PHE A 220 23.79 -0.65 -39.01
CA PHE A 220 23.80 -0.01 -40.31
C PHE A 220 24.96 0.98 -40.28
N GLY A 221 25.98 0.66 -41.06
CA GLY A 221 27.34 1.14 -40.85
C GLY A 221 27.51 2.66 -40.91
N ALA A 222 28.27 3.16 -39.94
CA ALA A 222 29.09 4.35 -40.11
C ALA A 222 30.55 3.95 -39.87
N LYS A 223 31.13 3.25 -40.86
CA LYS A 223 32.55 3.51 -41.15
C LYS A 223 32.57 4.86 -41.86
N SER A 224 32.78 5.94 -41.11
CA SER A 224 33.34 7.15 -41.70
C SER A 224 34.84 7.11 -41.44
N ASP A 225 35.56 6.75 -42.49
CA ASP A 225 37.01 6.80 -42.58
C ASP A 225 37.57 8.15 -42.12
N SER A 226 38.71 8.07 -41.47
CA SER A 226 39.66 9.17 -41.33
C SER A 226 40.15 9.62 -42.70
N VAL A 227 39.75 10.80 -43.18
CA VAL A 227 40.49 11.55 -44.21
C VAL A 227 40.47 13.04 -43.86
N THR A 228 41.68 13.58 -43.76
CA THR A 228 42.09 14.98 -43.62
C THR A 228 41.73 15.84 -44.85
N GLU A 229 41.35 17.09 -44.58
CA GLU A 229 41.49 18.34 -45.38
C GLU A 229 41.47 18.24 -46.93
N ASP A 230 40.42 18.78 -47.57
CA ASP A 230 40.54 20.04 -48.34
C ASP A 230 39.18 20.55 -48.83
N ALA A 231 39.07 21.87 -48.95
CA ALA A 231 37.88 22.61 -49.38
C ALA A 231 37.69 22.60 -50.90
N THR A 232 36.43 22.53 -51.38
CA THR A 232 35.82 23.46 -52.37
C THR A 232 34.34 23.16 -52.59
N GLU A 233 33.62 24.23 -52.93
CA GLU A 233 32.18 24.39 -53.17
C GLU A 233 31.64 23.55 -54.34
N ASP A 234 30.40 23.05 -54.21
CA ASP A 234 29.32 23.23 -55.21
C ASP A 234 28.04 22.49 -54.77
N GLU A 235 26.93 23.23 -54.61
CA GLU A 235 25.57 22.67 -54.50
C GLU A 235 25.06 22.18 -55.87
N PRO A 236 24.07 21.26 -55.89
CA PRO A 236 22.73 21.75 -56.20
C PRO A 236 21.56 21.10 -55.42
N GLU A 237 20.52 21.92 -55.27
CA GLU A 237 19.22 21.74 -54.62
C GLU A 237 18.37 20.56 -55.13
N VAL A 238 17.65 19.87 -54.22
CA VAL A 238 16.29 19.35 -54.49
C VAL A 238 15.41 19.46 -53.23
N GLU A 239 14.30 20.18 -53.38
CA GLU A 239 13.24 20.44 -52.41
C GLU A 239 12.48 19.18 -51.93
N VAL A 240 12.12 19.12 -50.64
CA VAL A 240 11.02 18.26 -50.16
C VAL A 240 10.09 19.06 -49.23
N LYS A 241 8.86 19.27 -49.70
CA LYS A 241 7.75 19.95 -49.03
C LYS A 241 7.31 19.21 -47.75
N LYS A 242 7.17 19.95 -46.64
CA LYS A 242 6.47 19.50 -45.42
C LYS A 242 4.96 19.69 -45.58
N GLU A 243 4.20 18.60 -45.72
CA GLU A 243 2.76 18.62 -45.48
C GLU A 243 2.47 18.28 -44.00
N THR A 244 2.13 19.30 -43.21
CA THR A 244 1.55 19.12 -41.87
C THR A 244 0.03 19.05 -41.99
N LYS A 245 -0.57 17.85 -41.90
CA LYS A 245 -2.01 17.69 -41.65
C LYS A 245 -2.30 17.94 -40.17
N SER A 246 -3.10 18.96 -39.87
CA SER A 246 -3.63 19.18 -38.52
C SER A 246 -4.68 18.11 -38.18
N GLN A 247 -4.55 17.50 -37.00
CA GLN A 247 -5.57 16.62 -36.45
C GLN A 247 -6.76 17.47 -35.97
N ARG A 248 -7.97 17.16 -36.47
CA ARG A 248 -9.22 17.76 -35.98
C ARG A 248 -9.59 17.16 -34.62
N SER A 249 -10.08 18.00 -33.71
CA SER A 249 -10.44 17.60 -32.35
C SER A 249 -11.81 16.90 -32.29
N LEU A 250 -12.00 16.05 -31.28
CA LEU A 250 -13.11 15.11 -31.08
C LEU A 250 -14.47 15.75 -30.73
N PHE A 251 -14.68 17.02 -31.05
CA PHE A 251 -15.91 17.77 -30.78
C PHE A 251 -16.51 18.45 -32.01
N ASP A 252 -15.97 18.20 -33.21
CA ASP A 252 -16.63 18.59 -34.46
C ASP A 252 -17.49 17.43 -34.99
N PHE A 253 -18.71 17.33 -34.46
CA PHE A 253 -19.85 16.64 -35.07
C PHE A 253 -21.08 17.55 -34.99
#